data_AF-A0A6C0GJM9-F1
#
_entry.id   AF-A0A6C0GJM9-F1
#
_cell.length_a   1.000
_cell.length_b   1.000
_cell.length_c   1.000
_cell.angle_alpha   90.00
_cell.angle_beta   90.00
_cell.angle_gamma   90.00
#
_symmetry.space_group_name_H-M   'P 1'
#
loop_
_entity.id
_entity.type
_entity.pdbx_description
1 polymer ?
#
loop_
_entity_poly.entity_id
_entity_poly.type
_entity_poly.pdbx_seq_one_letter_code
_entity_poly.pdbx_strand_id
1 'polypeptide(L)' 'MLEIIIRSVYNEREKFNITAYELFDLRDADSQNPNIFYQFGIMRDDYSPKTAFYTD' A
#
# COMPACT_ATOMS: atom_id res chain seq x y z
N MET A 1 10.27 2.01 -2.48
CA MET A 1 9.45 2.36 -3.68
C MET A 1 8.10 2.96 -3.30
N LEU A 2 7.33 2.35 -2.39
CA LEU A 2 6.03 2.89 -1.95
C LEU A 2 6.16 4.31 -1.34
N GLU A 3 7.17 4.54 -0.50
CA GLU A 3 7.45 5.86 0.08
C GLU A 3 7.63 6.95 -1.00
N ILE A 4 8.36 6.66 -2.08
CA ILE A 4 8.59 7.61 -3.18
C ILE A 4 7.25 8.01 -3.81
N ILE A 5 6.33 7.07 -3.99
CA ILE A 5 4.99 7.33 -4.55
C ILE A 5 4.20 8.22 -3.59
N ILE A 6 4.14 7.85 -2.30
CA ILE A 6 3.43 8.62 -1.27
C ILE A 6 3.98 10.05 -1.18
N ARG A 7 5.31 10.22 -1.15
CA ARG A 7 5.95 11.54 -1.13
C ARG A 7 5.67 12.35 -2.39
N SER A 8 5.64 11.71 -3.55
CA SER A 8 5.32 12.38 -4.82
C SER A 8 3.89 12.91 -4.82
N VAL A 9 2.93 12.10 -4.38
CA VAL A 9 1.53 12.52 -4.23
C VAL A 9 1.42 13.66 -3.21
N TYR A 10 2.09 13.52 -2.07
CA TYR A 10 2.08 14.55 -1.02
C TYR A 10 2.65 15.89 -1.50
N ASN A 11 3.69 15.88 -2.32
CA ASN A 11 4.33 17.09 -2.84
C ASN A 11 3.45 17.82 -3.85
N GLU A 12 2.70 17.09 -4.69
CA GLU A 12 1.81 17.69 -5.70
C GLU A 12 0.39 18.00 -5.17
N ARG A 13 0.12 17.71 -3.89
CA ARG A 13 -1.24 17.76 -3.32
C ARG A 13 -1.90 19.14 -3.44
N GLU A 14 -1.15 20.22 -3.23
CA GLU A 14 -1.69 21.60 -3.29
C GLU A 14 -2.05 21.97 -4.73
N LYS A 15 -1.21 21.57 -5.69
CA LYS A 15 -1.38 21.88 -7.10
C LYS A 15 -2.60 21.20 -7.71
N PHE A 16 -2.88 19.96 -7.31
CA PHE A 16 -4.00 19.17 -7.85
C PHE A 16 -5.18 19.05 -6.88
N ASN A 17 -5.16 19.77 -5.75
CA ASN A 17 -6.18 19.69 -4.71
C ASN A 17 -6.45 18.25 -4.23
N ILE A 18 -5.38 17.50 -3.98
CA ILE A 18 -5.45 16.14 -3.43
C ILE A 18 -5.65 16.23 -1.93
N THR A 19 -6.79 15.76 -1.43
CA THR A 19 -7.16 15.85 -0.01
C THR A 19 -6.89 14.57 0.77
N ALA A 20 -6.79 13.44 0.09
CA ALA A 20 -6.53 12.14 0.70
C ALA A 20 -5.77 11.21 -0.27
N TYR A 21 -5.00 10.29 0.31
CA TYR A 21 -4.38 9.17 -0.38
C TYR A 21 -4.48 7.95 0.53
N GLU A 22 -5.08 6.88 0.02
CA GLU A 22 -5.32 5.66 0.77
C GLU A 22 -4.76 4.46 0.01
N LEU A 23 -4.16 3.53 0.75
CA LEU A 23 -3.75 2.25 0.20
C LEU A 23 -4.97 1.33 0.15
N PHE A 24 -5.08 0.55 -0.92
CA PHE A 24 -6.27 -0.26 -1.20
C PHE A 24 -6.59 -1.25 -0.07
N ASP A 25 -5.59 -1.98 0.42
CA ASP A 25 -5.79 -2.92 1.54
C ASP A 25 -4.59 -2.91 2.49
N LEU A 26 -4.88 -3.08 3.77
CA LEU A 26 -3.87 -3.23 4.81
C LEU A 26 -3.22 -4.62 4.73
N ARG A 27 -4.03 -5.67 4.56
CA ARG A 27 -3.56 -7.07 4.57
C ARG A 27 -4.08 -7.84 3.37
N ASP A 28 -3.45 -8.96 3.07
CA ASP A 28 -4.01 -9.90 2.11
C ASP A 28 -5.35 -10.45 2.59
N ALA A 29 -6.21 -10.77 1.62
CA ALA A 29 -7.42 -11.53 1.88
C ALA A 29 -7.07 -12.99 2.24
N ASP A 30 -6.12 -13.58 1.50
CA ASP A 30 -5.54 -14.92 1.69
C ASP A 30 -4.14 -14.95 1.06
N SER A 31 -3.10 -15.08 1.89
CA SER A 31 -1.70 -15.06 1.45
C SER A 31 -1.23 -16.38 0.82
N GLN A 32 -2.00 -17.46 0.93
CA GLN A 32 -1.67 -18.76 0.33
C GLN A 32 -2.36 -18.97 -1.02
N ASN A 33 -3.38 -18.18 -1.34
CA ASN A 33 -4.09 -18.26 -2.60
C ASN A 33 -3.18 -17.81 -3.76
N PRO A 34 -2.93 -18.64 -4.81
CA PRO A 34 -2.05 -18.28 -5.91
C PRO A 34 -2.59 -17.14 -6.80
N ASN A 35 -3.87 -16.78 -6.64
CA ASN A 35 -4.46 -15.68 -7.38
C ASN A 35 -4.03 -14.33 -6.77
N ILE A 36 -3.34 -13.51 -7.57
CA ILE A 36 -2.82 -12.19 -7.17
C ILE A 36 -3.90 -11.23 -6.65
N PHE A 37 -5.16 -11.42 -7.04
CA PHE A 37 -6.27 -10.56 -6.59
C PHE A 37 -6.59 -10.73 -5.09
N TYR A 38 -5.98 -11.72 -4.42
CA TYR A 38 -6.09 -11.93 -2.97
C TYR A 38 -4.90 -11.34 -2.19
N GLN A 39 -3.88 -10.83 -2.91
CA GLN A 39 -2.57 -10.51 -2.33
C GLN A 39 -2.18 -9.01 -2.43
N PHE A 40 -3.17 -8.11 -2.44
CA PHE A 40 -2.95 -6.67 -2.57
C PHE A 40 -2.46 -5.96 -1.30
N GLY A 41 -2.55 -6.61 -0.14
CA GLY A 41 -2.20 -5.99 1.13
C GLY A 41 -0.73 -5.65 1.23
N ILE A 42 -0.41 -4.63 2.02
CA ILE A 42 0.98 -4.35 2.44
C ILE A 42 1.44 -5.30 3.56
N MET A 43 0.51 -6.06 4.15
CA MET A 43 0.75 -7.12 5.14
C MET A 43 0.18 -8.45 4.61
N ARG A 44 0.64 -9.57 5.16
CA ARG A 44 0.00 -10.88 4.95
C ARG A 44 -1.34 -10.95 5.69
N ASP A 45 -2.14 -11.97 5.37
CA ASP A 45 -3.43 -12.23 6.01
C ASP A 45 -3.33 -12.44 7.54
N ASP A 46 -2.20 -12.93 8.03
CA ASP A 46 -1.83 -13.05 9.45
C ASP A 46 -1.23 -11.78 10.08
N TYR A 47 -1.27 -10.64 9.37
CA TYR A 47 -0.67 -9.37 9.76
C TYR A 47 0.87 -9.39 9.87
N SER A 48 1.57 -10.41 9.38
CA SER A 48 3.02 -10.30 9.25
C SER A 48 3.37 -9.30 8.13
N PRO A 49 4.36 -8.42 8.34
CA PRO A 49 4.67 -7.33 7.42
C PRO A 49 5.30 -7.85 6.12
N LYS A 50 4.87 -7.32 4.96
CA LYS A 50 5.62 -7.47 3.70
C LYS A 50 6.64 -6.34 3.56
N THR A 51 7.51 -6.43 2.55
CA THR A 51 8.49 -5.37 2.25
C THR A 51 7.84 -3.98 2.11
N ALA A 52 6.64 -3.91 1.52
CA ALA A 52 5.91 -2.64 1.33
C ALA A 52 5.39 -2.01 2.63
N PHE A 53 5.31 -2.75 3.74
CA PHE A 53 4.94 -2.21 5.05
C PHE A 53 6.03 -1.32 5.64
N TYR A 54 7.29 -1.59 5.30
CA TYR A 54 8.43 -0.82 5.78
C TYR A 54 8.67 0.40 4.89
N THR A 55 9.16 1.47 5.50
CA THR A 55 9.38 2.78 4.85
C THR A 55 10.86 3.13 4.74
N ASP A 56 11.74 2.13 4.73
CA ASP A 56 13.18 2.33 4.54
C ASP A 56 13.53 2.76 3.09
#